data_AF-A0A5C9E8G9-F1
#
_entry.id   AF-A0A5C9E8G9-F1
#
_cell.length_a   1.000
_cell.length_b   1.000
_cell.length_c   1.000
_cell.angle_alpha   90.00
_cell.angle_beta   90.00
_cell.angle_gamma   90.00
#
_symmetry.space_group_name_H-M   'P 1'
#
loop_
_entity.id
_entity.type
_entity.pdbx_description
1 polymer ?
#
loop_
_entity_poly.entity_id
_entity_poly.type
_entity_poly.pdbx_seq_one_letter_code
_entity_poly.pdbx_strand_id
1 'polypeptide(L)'
;MQNIQIEFHPPTDILGLAKAILDLGTVFAFFIVLLVILQARKRYPMIERDITFLPLIGFSIFGIISTAMDAFDEWFWFTPKEFYDFVWKPTRLSLLLIGIFMLIFAFRQFYAFSKRLLGEEQEIDDEP
;
A
#
# COMPACT_ATOMS: atom_id res chain seq x y z
N MET A 1 -8.00 -0.31 -32.24
CA MET A 1 -7.36 0.28 -31.06
C MET A 1 -7.86 1.70 -30.95
N GLN A 2 -8.76 2.00 -30.00
CA GLN A 2 -9.12 3.40 -29.72
C GLN A 2 -7.89 4.11 -29.16
N ASN A 3 -7.56 5.29 -29.67
CA ASN A 3 -6.50 6.11 -29.11
C ASN A 3 -6.94 6.63 -27.74
N ILE A 4 -6.28 6.15 -26.68
CA ILE A 4 -6.47 6.69 -25.33
C ILE A 4 -5.77 8.04 -25.28
N GLN A 5 -6.54 9.10 -25.08
CA GLN A 5 -6.04 10.45 -24.84
C GLN A 5 -6.11 10.75 -23.34
N ILE A 6 -5.08 11.42 -22.84
CA ILE A 6 -5.00 11.88 -21.45
C ILE A 6 -5.14 13.39 -21.50
N GLU A 7 -6.20 13.91 -20.89
CA GLU A 7 -6.49 15.33 -20.80
C GLU A 7 -6.10 15.84 -19.41
N PHE A 8 -5.34 16.94 -19.37
CA PHE A 8 -4.98 17.59 -18.11
C PHE A 8 -6.14 18.43 -17.60
N HIS A 9 -6.63 18.10 -16.41
CA HIS A 9 -7.74 18.78 -15.75
C HIS A 9 -7.37 19.08 -14.30
N PRO A 10 -6.73 20.24 -14.02
CA PRO A 10 -6.34 20.58 -12.66
C PRO A 10 -7.58 20.86 -11.79
N PRO A 11 -7.52 20.60 -10.48
CA PRO A 11 -8.61 20.92 -9.56
C PRO A 11 -8.85 22.44 -9.56
N THR A 12 -10.08 22.84 -9.90
CA THR A 12 -10.48 24.26 -9.99
C THR A 12 -11.02 24.82 -8.68
N ASP A 13 -11.47 23.95 -7.77
CA ASP A 13 -12.06 24.33 -6.49
C ASP A 13 -11.08 24.13 -5.31
N ILE A 14 -11.22 24.95 -4.27
CA ILE A 14 -10.39 24.87 -3.05
C ILE A 14 -10.47 23.48 -2.41
N LEU A 15 -11.64 22.84 -2.45
CA LEU A 15 -11.82 21.49 -1.95
C LEU A 15 -11.04 20.45 -2.76
N GLY A 16 -11.05 20.57 -4.09
CA GLY A 16 -10.27 19.69 -4.98
C GLY A 16 -8.78 19.87 -4.78
N LEU A 17 -8.32 21.12 -4.58
CA LEU A 17 -6.92 21.40 -4.27
C LEU A 17 -6.49 20.77 -2.93
N ALA A 18 -7.31 20.93 -1.89
CA ALA A 18 -7.04 20.32 -0.58
C ALA A 18 -6.99 18.80 -0.66
N LYS A 19 -7.91 18.18 -1.40
CA LYS A 19 -7.91 16.73 -1.67
C LYS A 19 -6.64 16.30 -2.40
N ALA A 20 -6.25 16.99 -3.47
CA ALA A 20 -5.03 16.69 -4.21
C ALA A 20 -3.77 16.76 -3.33
N ILE A 21 -3.69 17.75 -2.42
CA ILE A 21 -2.59 17.86 -1.45
C ILE A 21 -2.60 16.69 -0.46
N LEU A 22 -3.77 16.29 0.04
CA LEU A 22 -3.91 15.13 0.92
C LEU A 22 -3.50 13.83 0.22
N ASP A 23 -3.93 13.62 -1.03
CA ASP A 23 -3.58 12.44 -1.81
C ASP A 23 -2.06 12.37 -2.05
N LEU A 24 -1.45 13.50 -2.42
CA LEU A 24 0.01 13.61 -2.56
C LEU A 24 0.75 13.37 -1.22
N GLY A 25 0.22 13.91 -0.13
CA GLY A 25 0.73 13.66 1.22
C GLY A 25 0.64 12.18 1.61
N THR A 26 -0.40 11.49 1.16
CA THR A 26 -0.61 10.06 1.41
C THR A 26 0.41 9.21 0.64
N VAL A 27 0.71 9.57 -0.62
CA VAL A 27 1.81 8.96 -1.38
C VAL A 27 3.12 9.11 -0.62
N PHE A 28 3.41 10.31 -0.12
CA PHE A 28 4.62 10.58 0.65
C PHE A 28 4.68 9.77 1.95
N ALA A 29 3.56 9.63 2.65
CA ALA A 29 3.46 8.79 3.85
C ALA A 29 3.81 7.33 3.55
N PHE A 30 3.30 6.76 2.46
CA PHE A 30 3.66 5.40 2.05
C PHE A 30 5.15 5.25 1.69
N PHE A 31 5.76 6.27 1.08
CA PHE A 31 7.22 6.29 0.86
C PHE A 31 8.00 6.27 2.17
N ILE A 32 7.60 7.05 3.18
CA ILE A 32 8.21 7.02 4.51
C ILE A 32 8.07 5.62 5.13
N VAL A 33 6.87 5.03 5.08
CA VAL A 33 6.61 3.68 5.60
C VAL A 33 7.54 2.67 4.93
N LEU A 34 7.68 2.71 3.61
CA LEU A 34 8.60 1.84 2.87
C LEU A 34 10.05 2.02 3.33
N LEU A 35 10.51 3.27 3.51
CA LEU A 35 11.87 3.54 3.98
C LEU A 35 12.09 3.00 5.40
N VAL A 36 11.13 3.18 6.31
CA VAL A 36 11.18 2.65 7.66
C VAL A 36 11.24 1.12 7.65
N ILE A 37 10.44 0.45 6.81
CA ILE A 37 10.46 -1.01 6.65
C ILE A 37 11.83 -1.48 6.14
N LEU A 38 12.40 -0.81 5.13
CA LEU A 38 13.73 -1.14 4.59
C LEU A 38 14.83 -0.93 5.63
N GLN A 39 14.75 0.14 6.43
CA GLN A 39 15.69 0.41 7.51
C GLN A 39 15.56 -0.63 8.63
N ALA A 40 14.34 -1.01 9.01
CA ALA A 40 14.07 -2.05 10.00
C ALA A 40 14.61 -3.41 9.55
N ARG A 41 14.42 -3.78 8.28
CA ARG A 41 14.98 -5.00 7.68
C ARG A 41 16.51 -5.05 7.79
N LYS A 42 17.18 -3.91 7.59
CA LYS A 42 18.66 -3.83 7.72
C LYS A 42 19.11 -3.96 9.18
N ARG A 43 18.37 -3.38 10.13
CA ARG A 43 18.76 -3.31 11.55
C ARG A 43 18.43 -4.59 12.34
N TYR A 44 17.37 -5.31 11.99
CA TYR A 44 16.90 -6.49 12.73
C TYR A 44 16.88 -7.74 11.85
N PRO A 45 18.07 -8.30 11.51
CA PRO A 45 18.18 -9.48 10.66
C PRO A 45 17.71 -10.80 11.31
N MET A 46 17.42 -10.80 12.63
CA MET A 46 16.91 -11.97 13.37
C MET A 46 15.42 -12.28 13.12
N ILE A 47 14.64 -11.31 12.62
CA ILE A 47 13.27 -11.54 12.17
C ILE A 47 13.39 -12.34 10.87
N GLU A 48 12.81 -13.55 10.80
CA GLU A 48 12.82 -14.44 9.63
C GLU A 48 12.76 -13.64 8.31
N ARG A 49 13.92 -13.57 7.65
CA ARG A 49 14.42 -12.41 6.87
C ARG A 49 13.51 -11.92 5.75
N ASP A 50 12.60 -12.75 5.27
CA ASP A 50 11.82 -12.52 4.07
C ASP A 50 10.32 -12.78 4.25
N ILE A 51 9.88 -13.58 5.22
CA ILE A 51 8.45 -13.94 5.33
C ILE A 51 7.63 -12.78 5.89
N THR A 52 8.16 -12.03 6.86
CA THR A 52 7.46 -10.91 7.50
C THR A 52 7.60 -9.59 6.76
N PHE A 53 8.77 -9.33 6.19
CA PHE A 53 9.04 -8.04 5.54
C PHE A 53 8.51 -7.97 4.11
N LEU A 54 8.47 -9.09 3.37
CA LEU A 54 8.05 -9.08 1.97
C LEU A 54 6.57 -8.65 1.80
N PRO A 55 5.61 -9.11 2.63
CA PRO A 55 4.24 -8.60 2.60
C PRO A 55 4.13 -7.11 2.94
N LEU A 56 4.92 -6.62 3.90
CA LEU A 56 4.96 -5.21 4.29
C LEU A 56 5.54 -4.31 3.19
N ILE A 57 6.60 -4.77 2.53
CA ILE A 57 7.19 -4.10 1.36
C ILE A 57 6.18 -4.10 0.21
N GLY A 58 5.56 -5.25 -0.08
CA GLY A 58 4.52 -5.38 -1.10
C GLY A 58 3.35 -4.43 -0.83
N PHE A 59 2.82 -4.43 0.39
CA PHE A 59 1.77 -3.51 0.83
C PHE A 59 2.15 -2.05 0.59
N SER A 60 3.38 -1.67 0.97
CA SER A 60 3.84 -0.29 0.80
C SER A 60 3.94 0.09 -0.69
N ILE A 61 4.47 -0.79 -1.54
CA ILE A 61 4.57 -0.55 -2.99
C ILE A 61 3.18 -0.44 -3.61
N PHE A 62 2.28 -1.37 -3.32
CA PHE A 62 0.91 -1.31 -3.83
C PHE A 62 0.14 -0.09 -3.30
N GLY A 63 0.39 0.31 -2.05
CA GLY A 63 -0.13 1.55 -1.47
C GLY A 63 0.35 2.78 -2.21
N ILE A 64 1.65 2.88 -2.54
CA ILE A 64 2.20 3.97 -3.36
C ILE A 64 1.54 4.00 -4.74
N ILE A 65 1.46 2.87 -5.43
CA ILE A 65 0.86 2.80 -6.77
C ILE A 65 -0.61 3.22 -6.72
N SER A 66 -1.39 2.69 -5.77
CA SER A 66 -2.80 3.01 -5.62
C SER A 66 -3.03 4.50 -5.31
N THR A 67 -2.29 5.05 -4.35
CA THR A 67 -2.44 6.47 -3.97
C THR A 67 -1.92 7.41 -5.06
N ALA A 68 -0.90 7.01 -5.82
CA ALA A 68 -0.46 7.75 -6.99
C ALA A 68 -1.51 7.72 -8.10
N MET A 69 -2.24 6.62 -8.27
CA MET A 69 -3.38 6.56 -9.20
C MET A 69 -4.52 7.49 -8.76
N ASP A 70 -4.78 7.63 -7.46
CA ASP A 70 -5.78 8.58 -6.93
C ASP A 70 -5.35 10.02 -7.15
N ALA A 71 -4.09 10.34 -6.84
CA ALA A 71 -3.54 11.65 -7.15
C ALA A 71 -3.54 11.93 -8.66
N PHE A 72 -3.34 10.92 -9.52
CA PHE A 72 -3.40 11.08 -10.96
C PHE A 72 -4.83 11.35 -11.45
N ASP A 73 -5.82 10.65 -10.88
CA ASP A 73 -7.25 10.78 -11.22
C ASP A 73 -7.78 12.21 -11.02
N GLU A 74 -7.25 12.92 -10.03
CA GLU A 74 -7.64 14.30 -9.73
C GLU A 74 -7.09 15.32 -10.75
N TRP A 75 -6.01 14.98 -11.47
CA TRP A 75 -5.32 15.90 -12.39
C TRP A 75 -5.47 15.51 -13.86
N PHE A 76 -5.81 14.26 -14.15
CA PHE A 76 -5.81 13.72 -15.50
C PHE A 76 -7.05 12.87 -15.76
N TRP A 77 -7.75 13.17 -16.84
CA TRP A 77 -8.91 12.41 -17.29
C TRP A 77 -8.58 11.61 -18.55
N PHE A 78 -9.14 10.40 -18.65
CA PHE A 78 -8.96 9.55 -19.82
C PHE A 78 -10.15 9.68 -20.79
N THR A 79 -9.82 9.88 -22.06
CA THR A 79 -10.77 9.89 -23.17
C THR A 79 -10.40 8.74 -24.13
N PRO A 80 -11.32 7.82 -24.50
CA PRO A 80 -12.72 7.74 -24.07
C PRO A 80 -12.86 7.22 -22.64
N LYS A 81 -13.93 7.70 -21.97
CA LYS A 81 -14.26 7.35 -20.57
C LYS A 81 -14.43 5.84 -20.33
N GLU A 82 -14.73 5.07 -21.37
CA GLU A 82 -14.81 3.60 -21.31
C GLU A 82 -13.53 2.98 -20.75
N PHE A 83 -12.34 3.48 -21.14
CA PHE A 83 -11.08 2.97 -20.59
C PHE A 83 -10.99 3.23 -19.08
N TYR A 84 -11.40 4.41 -18.64
CA TYR A 84 -11.42 4.77 -17.24
C TYR A 84 -12.35 3.88 -16.41
N ASP A 85 -13.57 3.66 -16.91
CA ASP A 85 -14.59 2.90 -16.18
C ASP A 85 -14.34 1.39 -16.18
N PHE A 86 -13.81 0.81 -17.27
CA PHE A 86 -13.62 -0.64 -17.40
C PHE A 86 -12.21 -1.15 -17.04
N VAL A 87 -11.18 -0.30 -17.12
CA VAL A 87 -9.79 -0.70 -16.85
C VAL A 87 -9.26 0.02 -15.62
N TRP A 88 -9.21 1.36 -15.65
CA TRP A 88 -8.54 2.15 -14.62
C TRP A 88 -9.18 2.00 -13.23
N LYS A 89 -10.49 2.23 -13.12
CA LYS A 89 -11.24 2.11 -11.86
C LYS A 89 -11.16 0.70 -11.26
N PRO A 90 -11.42 -0.39 -12.02
CA PRO A 90 -11.27 -1.75 -11.50
C PRO A 90 -9.84 -2.06 -11.07
N THR A 91 -8.83 -1.68 -11.85
CA THR A 91 -7.41 -1.89 -11.48
C THR A 91 -7.09 -1.23 -10.15
N ARG A 92 -7.48 0.05 -9.97
CA ARG A 92 -7.29 0.76 -8.70
C ARG A 92 -7.93 -0.01 -7.54
N LEU A 93 -9.18 -0.41 -7.69
CA LEU A 93 -9.92 -1.10 -6.63
C LEU A 93 -9.31 -2.47 -6.31
N SER A 94 -8.86 -3.21 -7.32
CA SER A 94 -8.13 -4.48 -7.14
C SER A 94 -6.81 -4.29 -6.40
N LEU A 95 -6.03 -3.24 -6.72
CA LEU A 95 -4.79 -2.92 -6.00
C LEU A 95 -5.05 -2.64 -4.52
N LEU A 96 -6.11 -1.89 -4.22
CA LEU A 96 -6.50 -1.59 -2.84
C LEU A 96 -6.93 -2.86 -2.09
N LEU A 97 -7.72 -3.74 -2.73
CA LEU A 97 -8.08 -5.04 -2.16
C LEU A 97 -6.85 -5.92 -1.88
N ILE A 98 -5.94 -6.05 -2.84
CA ILE A 98 -4.67 -6.78 -2.66
C ILE A 98 -3.88 -6.18 -1.49
N GLY A 99 -3.81 -4.85 -1.41
CA GLY A 99 -3.19 -4.13 -0.30
C GLY A 99 -3.80 -4.52 1.06
N ILE A 100 -5.13 -4.54 1.18
CA ILE A 100 -5.83 -4.96 2.41
C ILE A 100 -5.44 -6.40 2.80
N PHE A 101 -5.44 -7.35 1.85
CA PHE A 101 -5.04 -8.73 2.14
C PHE A 101 -3.59 -8.82 2.62
N MET A 102 -2.67 -8.09 1.99
CA MET A 102 -1.27 -8.02 2.42
C MET A 102 -1.13 -7.42 3.82
N LEU A 103 -1.91 -6.39 4.13
CA LEU A 103 -1.90 -5.75 5.45
C LEU A 103 -2.39 -6.71 6.53
N ILE A 104 -3.48 -7.44 6.28
CA ILE A 104 -4.00 -8.47 7.20
C ILE A 104 -2.92 -9.53 7.46
N PHE A 105 -2.26 -10.00 6.39
CA PHE A 105 -1.19 -11.00 6.52
C PHE A 105 0.00 -10.46 7.32
N ALA A 106 0.43 -9.23 7.05
CA ALA A 106 1.48 -8.55 7.81
C ALA A 106 1.11 -8.39 9.29
N PHE A 107 -0.14 -8.04 9.63
CA PHE A 107 -0.60 -7.97 11.01
C PHE A 107 -0.57 -9.32 11.73
N ARG A 108 -1.01 -10.39 11.06
CA ARG A 108 -0.94 -11.75 11.64
C ARG A 108 0.49 -12.15 11.96
N GLN A 109 1.43 -11.83 11.06
CA GLN A 109 2.85 -12.10 11.27
C GLN A 109 3.45 -11.23 12.39
N PHE A 110 3.09 -9.95 12.44
CA PHE A 110 3.50 -9.05 13.50
C PHE A 110 3.00 -9.53 14.87
N TYR A 111 1.77 -10.03 14.94
CA TYR A 111 1.20 -10.62 16.16
C TYR A 111 1.97 -11.88 16.58
N ALA A 112 2.24 -12.81 15.66
CA ALA A 112 3.03 -14.01 15.94
C ALA A 112 4.45 -13.66 16.44
N PHE A 113 5.09 -12.67 15.84
CA PHE A 113 6.39 -12.17 16.28
C PHE A 113 6.33 -11.52 17.68
N SER A 114 5.31 -10.71 17.94
CA SER A 114 5.10 -10.08 19.25
C SER A 114 4.88 -11.13 20.32
N LYS A 115 4.08 -12.17 20.03
CA LYS A 115 3.85 -13.31 20.93
C LYS A 115 5.14 -14.05 21.29
N ARG A 116 6.00 -14.32 20.29
CA ARG A 116 7.33 -14.91 20.48
C ARG A 116 8.24 -14.06 21.37
N LEU A 117 8.27 -12.74 21.15
CA LEU A 117 9.06 -11.82 21.95
C LEU A 117 8.59 -11.70 23.40
N LEU A 118 7.28 -11.85 23.64
CA LEU A 118 6.67 -11.80 24.97
C LEU A 118 6.80 -13.13 25.73
N GLY A 119 7.40 -14.17 25.13
CA GLY A 119 7.73 -15.43 25.80
C GLY A 119 6.56 -16.41 25.97
N GLU A 120 5.41 -16.17 25.33
CA GLU A 120 4.21 -17.00 25.46
C GLU A 120 4.25 -18.33 24.66
N GLU A 121 5.43 -18.75 24.17
CA GLU A 121 5.64 -20.02 23.44
C GLU A 121 6.41 -21.07 24.27
N GLN A 122 6.69 -20.84 25.56
CA GLN A 122 7.52 -21.72 26.40
C GLN A 122 6.76 -22.59 27.43
N GLU A 123 5.55 -23.06 27.12
CA GLU A 123 4.80 -23.87 28.10
C GLU A 123 4.01 -25.04 27.48
N ILE A 124 4.57 -25.79 26.53
CA ILE A 124 4.08 -27.14 26.20
C ILE A 124 5.27 -27.99 25.72
N ASP A 125 6.16 -28.41 26.62
CA ASP A 125 7.07 -29.55 26.37
C ASP A 125 7.73 -30.07 27.67
N ASP A 126 7.01 -30.03 28.79
CA ASP A 126 7.44 -30.70 30.04
C ASP A 126 6.23 -31.36 30.71
N GLU A 127 5.74 -32.46 30.13
CA GLU A 127 5.15 -33.53 30.95
C GLU A 127 5.77 -34.89 30.53
N PRO A 128 6.36 -35.64 31.49
CA PRO A 128 7.15 -36.85 31.26
C PRO A 128 6.35 -38.10 30.87
#